data_AF-A0ABD0NDZ1-F1
#
_entry.id   AF-A0ABD0NDZ1-F1
#
_cell.length_a   1.000
_cell.length_b   1.000
_cell.length_c   1.000
_cell.angle_alpha   90.00
_cell.angle_beta   90.00
_cell.angle_gamma   90.00
#
_symmetry.space_group_name_H-M   'P 1'
#
loop_
_entity.id
_entity.type
_entity.pdbx_description
1 polymer ?
#
loop_
_entity_poly.entity_id
_entity_poly.type
_entity_poly.pdbx_seq_one_letter_code
_entity_poly.pdbx_strand_id
1 'polypeptide(L)' 'RPKAKVTIKPAQHVFRGETVTLRCDIYDEGVTRWRYSWYKEGSVNVFSELQEHTFSPVKEVDA' A
#
# COMPACT_ATOMS: atom_id res chain seq x y z
N ARG A 1 7.99 19.59 1.98
CA ARG A 1 7.03 18.68 2.66
C ARG A 1 7.29 17.29 2.08
N PRO A 2 7.50 16.27 2.92
CA PRO A 2 7.79 14.90 2.46
C PRO A 2 6.67 14.43 1.51
N LYS A 3 7.07 13.83 0.38
CA LYS A 3 6.13 13.30 -0.63
C LYS A 3 6.10 11.78 -0.53
N ALA A 4 4.95 11.25 -0.13
CA ALA A 4 4.68 9.82 -0.19
C ALA A 4 4.34 9.43 -1.65
N LYS A 5 4.90 8.30 -2.10
CA LYS A 5 4.60 7.69 -3.40
C LYS A 5 4.27 6.22 -3.17
N VAL A 6 3.06 5.82 -3.56
CA VAL A 6 2.64 4.42 -3.54
C VAL A 6 3.02 3.75 -4.85
N THR A 7 3.54 2.53 -4.76
CA THR A 7 3.80 1.64 -5.89
C THR A 7 3.08 0.31 -5.67
N ILE A 8 2.67 -0.32 -6.76
CA ILE A 8 1.89 -1.56 -6.77
C ILE A 8 2.60 -2.64 -7.58
N LYS A 9 2.57 -3.88 -7.08
CA LYS A 9 3.09 -5.07 -7.76
C LYS A 9 2.02 -6.19 -7.72
N PRO A 10 1.61 -6.76 -8.87
CA PRO A 10 1.94 -6.34 -10.24
C PRO A 10 1.34 -4.97 -10.59
N ALA A 11 2.01 -4.22 -11.47
CA ALA A 11 1.70 -2.79 -11.69
C ALA A 11 0.61 -2.50 -12.74
N GLN A 12 0.24 -3.48 -13.57
CA GLN A 12 -0.59 -3.23 -14.76
C GLN A 12 -2.03 -3.72 -14.58
N HIS A 13 -2.20 -5.04 -14.57
CA HIS A 13 -3.50 -5.67 -14.46
C HIS A 13 -3.45 -6.60 -13.27
N VAL A 14 -4.36 -6.37 -12.33
CA VAL A 14 -4.57 -7.23 -11.18
C VAL A 14 -5.85 -8.01 -11.44
N PHE A 15 -5.75 -9.33 -11.40
CA PHE A 15 -6.87 -10.23 -11.56
C PHE A 15 -7.33 -10.76 -10.21
N ARG A 16 -8.61 -11.12 -10.13
CA ARG A 16 -9.17 -11.79 -8.94
C ARG A 16 -8.37 -13.06 -8.63
N GLY A 17 -8.07 -13.28 -7.36
CA GLY A 17 -7.27 -14.43 -6.92
C GLY A 17 -5.77 -14.16 -6.88
N GLU A 18 -5.28 -13.07 -7.48
CA GLU A 18 -3.87 -12.71 -7.41
C GLU A 18 -3.47 -12.19 -6.03
N THR A 19 -2.15 -12.09 -5.83
CA THR A 19 -1.54 -11.46 -4.68
C THR A 19 -0.96 -10.12 -5.10
N VAL A 20 -1.31 -9.06 -4.38
CA VAL A 20 -0.82 -7.71 -4.64
C VAL A 20 0.01 -7.23 -3.46
N THR A 21 1.12 -6.56 -3.77
CA THR A 21 1.91 -5.84 -2.79
C THR A 21 1.89 -4.35 -3.11
N LEU A 22 1.45 -3.55 -2.13
CA LEU A 22 1.56 -2.10 -2.12
C LEU A 22 2.80 -1.71 -1.33
N ARG A 23 3.53 -0.69 -1.79
CA ARG A 23 4.70 -0.13 -1.11
C ARG A 23 4.63 1.39 -1.09
N CYS A 24 4.86 1.99 0.07
CA CYS A 24 4.90 3.44 0.24
C CYS A 24 6.35 3.92 0.43
N ASP A 25 6.86 4.71 -0.50
CA ASP A 25 8.18 5.33 -0.38
C ASP A 25 8.02 6.83 -0.12
N ILE A 26 8.75 7.34 0.87
CA ILE A 26 8.76 8.77 1.23
C ILE A 26 10.15 9.30 0.92
N TYR A 27 10.21 10.26 0.00
CA TYR A 27 11.46 10.88 -0.44
C TYR A 27 11.67 12.17 0.36
N ASP A 28 12.56 12.12 1.35
CA ASP A 28 12.96 13.28 2.16
C ASP A 28 14.40 13.13 2.67
N GLU A 29 15.18 14.20 2.55
CA GLU A 29 16.60 14.24 2.89
C GLU A 29 16.75 14.62 4.37
N GLY A 30 16.50 13.68 5.28
CA GLY A 30 16.75 13.92 6.71
C GLY A 30 15.96 13.04 7.68
N VAL A 31 14.88 12.41 7.23
CA VAL A 31 14.07 11.51 8.06
C VAL A 31 14.13 10.09 7.49
N THR A 32 14.77 9.20 8.25
CA THR A 32 14.95 7.79 7.88
C THR A 32 13.92 6.85 8.51
N ARG A 33 13.11 7.35 9.46
CA ARG A 33 12.10 6.55 10.18
C ARG A 33 10.72 7.20 10.05
N TRP A 34 9.94 6.65 9.13
CA TRP A 34 8.54 7.02 8.93
C TRP A 34 7.60 6.04 9.62
N ARG A 35 6.43 6.53 10.01
CA ARG A 35 5.30 5.68 10.40
C ARG A 35 4.43 5.47 9.18
N TYR A 36 4.05 4.22 8.92
CA TYR A 36 3.20 3.84 7.81
C TYR A 36 1.85 3.39 8.35
N SER A 37 0.80 3.64 7.58
CA SER A 37 -0.54 3.17 7.90
C SER A 37 -1.31 3.01 6.59
N TRP A 38 -1.78 1.79 6.35
CA TRP A 38 -2.56 1.44 5.17
C TRP A 38 -4.04 1.38 5.52
N TYR A 39 -4.85 2.10 4.75
CA TYR A 39 -6.31 2.13 4.87
C TYR A 39 -6.91 1.93 3.49
N LYS A 40 -8.10 1.33 3.49
CA LYS A 40 -8.95 1.27 2.32
C LYS A 40 -9.97 2.39 2.43
N GLU A 41 -10.29 3.03 1.32
CA GLU A 41 -11.32 4.06 1.29
C GLU A 41 -12.63 3.51 1.90
N GLY A 42 -13.24 4.27 2.81
CA GLY A 42 -14.42 3.84 3.55
C GLY A 42 -14.19 2.83 4.70
N SER A 43 -12.95 2.42 4.99
CA SER A 43 -12.60 1.59 6.14
C SER A 43 -11.91 2.42 7.23
N VAL A 44 -12.35 2.26 8.48
CA VAL A 44 -11.66 2.82 9.67
C VAL A 44 -10.54 1.92 10.18
N ASN A 45 -10.45 0.69 9.69
CA ASN A 45 -9.47 -0.29 10.15
C ASN A 45 -8.12 -0.07 9.45
N VAL A 46 -7.05 -0.09 10.24
CA VAL A 46 -5.66 -0.15 9.76
C VAL A 46 -5.40 -1.57 9.25
N PHE A 47 -4.98 -1.71 8.00
CA PHE A 47 -4.63 -3.02 7.43
C PHE A 47 -3.18 -3.41 7.68
N SER A 48 -2.28 -2.42 7.74
CA SER A 48 -0.85 -2.63 7.98
C SER A 48 -0.21 -1.34 8.45
N GLU A 49 0.80 -1.46 9.32
CA GLU A 49 1.65 -0.35 9.77
C GLU A 49 3.07 -0.44 9.18
N LEU A 50 3.29 -1.40 8.27
CA LEU A 50 4.57 -1.62 7.61
C LEU A 50 4.68 -0.76 6.35
N GLN A 51 5.91 -0.56 5.87
CA GLN A 51 6.17 0.12 4.61
C GLN A 51 5.50 -0.59 3.41
N GLU A 52 5.31 -1.90 3.50
CA GLU A 52 4.66 -2.74 2.50
C GLU A 52 3.39 -3.37 3.06
N HIS A 53 2.36 -3.46 2.22
CA HIS A 53 1.14 -4.17 2.52
C HIS A 53 0.84 -5.17 1.40
N THR A 54 0.83 -6.45 1.75
CA THR A 54 0.50 -7.53 0.82
C THR A 54 -0.85 -8.11 1.20
N PHE A 55 -1.73 -8.28 0.20
CA PHE A 55 -3.02 -8.93 0.38
C PHE A 55 -3.28 -9.96 -0.72
N SER A 56 -4.04 -10.99 -0.34
CA SER A 56 -4.42 -12.12 -1.18
C SER A 56 -5.64 -12.82 -0.57
N PRO A 57 -6.57 -13.36 -1.37
CA PRO A 57 -6.71 -13.12 -2.80
C PRO A 57 -7.30 -11.72 -3.06
N VAL A 58 -6.96 -11.12 -4.19
CA VAL A 58 -7.66 -9.92 -4.69
C VAL A 58 -9.13 -10.24 -4.93
N LYS A 59 -10.02 -9.37 -4.45
CA LYS A 59 -11.49 -9.45 -4.60
C LYS A 59 -12.00 -8.23 -5.37
N GLU A 60 -13.22 -8.32 -5.89
CA GLU A 60 -13.89 -7.22 -6.60
C GLU A 60 -14.02 -5.96 -5.74
N VAL A 61 -14.15 -6.13 -4.42
CA VAL A 61 -14.18 -4.99 -3.49
C VAL A 61 -12.86 -4.22 -3.44
N ASP A 62 -11.75 -4.78 -3.91
CA ASP A 62 -10.40 -4.17 -3.90
C ASP A 62 -10.10 -3.34 -5.16
N ALA A 63 -11.05 -3.29 -6.10
CA ALA A 63 -11.00 -2.42 -7.27
C ALA A 63 -11.37 -0.96 -6.95
#